data_AF-A0A2Z6NYE7-F1
#
_entry.id   AF-A0A2Z6NYE7-F1
#
_cell.length_a   1.000
_cell.length_b   1.000
_cell.length_c   1.000
_cell.angle_alpha   90.00
_cell.angle_beta   90.00
_cell.angle_gamma   90.00
#
_symmetry.space_group_name_H-M   'P 1'
#
loop_
_entity.id
_entity.type
_entity.pdbx_description
1 polymer ?
#
loop_
_entity_poly.entity_id
_entity_poly.type
_entity_poly.pdbx_seq_one_letter_code
_entity_poly.pdbx_strand_id
1 'polypeptide(L)'
;MYHCVSITGMTMIQEYLCILCYTRAIRHPASGYVQGINDLVTPFLVVFISEYLEGGIDDWSMSDLSSDKISNIEADCYWCLTKLLDGMQDHYTFAQPGIQRLVFKLKELVRRIDDAPEPVTQHIDDQGLEFLQFAFRWFNCLLIREIPFNLITRLWDTYLAEGDALPDFLVYIFASFLLTWSDKLQNLEFQELVMFLQHLPTQKWTHQDLEMVLSRAFMWHSMFNNSPSHFAS
;
A
#
# COMPACT_ATOMS: atom_id res chain seq x y z
N MET A 1 2.03 10.96 5.64
CA MET A 1 3.41 11.22 5.15
C MET A 1 4.34 11.73 6.26
N TYR A 2 4.11 12.88 6.89
CA TYR A 2 5.00 13.42 7.94
C TYR A 2 5.28 12.46 9.12
N HIS A 3 4.28 11.73 9.60
CA HIS A 3 4.46 10.85 10.76
C HIS A 3 5.30 9.58 10.44
N CYS A 4 5.10 8.95 9.28
CA CYS A 4 5.93 7.81 8.85
C CYS A 4 7.39 8.24 8.57
N VAL A 5 7.59 9.44 7.99
CA VAL A 5 8.93 10.03 7.82
C VAL A 5 9.57 10.41 9.15
N SER A 6 8.81 10.87 10.15
CA SER A 6 9.31 11.12 11.51
C SER A 6 9.68 9.83 12.24
N ILE A 7 8.85 8.78 12.15
CA ILE A 7 9.10 7.47 12.78
C ILE A 7 10.32 6.80 12.14
N THR A 8 10.40 6.80 10.81
CA THR A 8 11.60 6.34 10.08
C THR A 8 12.76 7.33 10.15
N GLY A 9 12.59 8.49 10.78
CA GLY A 9 13.63 9.52 10.98
C GLY A 9 14.35 9.39 12.32
N MET A 10 13.84 8.59 13.26
CA MET A 10 14.54 8.24 14.49
C MET A 10 15.72 7.33 14.15
N THR A 11 16.95 7.78 14.42
CA THR A 11 18.20 7.09 14.06
C THR A 11 18.24 5.63 14.53
N MET A 12 17.70 5.35 15.72
CA MET A 12 17.62 3.99 16.26
C MET A 12 16.67 3.09 15.45
N ILE A 13 15.49 3.60 15.05
CA ILE A 13 14.52 2.84 14.25
C ILE A 13 15.09 2.55 12.86
N GLN A 14 15.86 3.48 12.28
CA GLN A 14 16.53 3.27 11.00
C GLN A 14 17.52 2.12 11.01
N GLU A 15 18.26 1.94 12.10
CA GLU A 15 19.22 0.84 12.25
C GLU A 15 18.51 -0.52 12.22
N TYR A 16 17.42 -0.68 12.98
CA TYR A 16 16.64 -1.93 12.99
C TYR A 16 15.96 -2.20 11.64
N LEU A 17 15.38 -1.17 11.00
CA LEU A 17 14.83 -1.29 9.65
C LEU A 17 15.90 -1.75 8.65
N CYS A 18 17.13 -1.24 8.78
CA CYS A 18 18.26 -1.62 7.94
C CYS A 18 18.63 -3.11 8.14
N ILE A 19 18.76 -3.57 9.39
CA ILE A 19 19.09 -4.96 9.70
C ILE A 19 18.03 -5.93 9.16
N LEU A 20 16.75 -5.59 9.33
CA LEU A 20 15.63 -6.38 8.81
C LEU A 20 15.66 -6.48 7.28
N CYS A 21 15.79 -5.33 6.62
CA CYS A 21 15.87 -5.27 5.16
C CYS A 21 17.09 -6.02 4.62
N TYR A 22 18.24 -5.90 5.29
CA TYR A 22 19.49 -6.56 4.94
C TYR A 22 19.39 -8.08 5.07
N THR A 23 18.89 -8.56 6.22
CA THR A 23 18.73 -9.99 6.49
C THR A 23 17.80 -10.62 5.45
N ARG A 24 16.69 -9.96 5.13
CA ARG A 24 15.78 -10.43 4.07
C ARG A 24 16.45 -10.42 2.71
N ALA A 25 17.16 -9.35 2.35
CA ALA A 25 17.81 -9.22 1.04
C ALA A 25 18.78 -10.38 0.77
N ILE A 26 19.53 -10.83 1.78
CA ILE A 26 20.43 -11.98 1.66
C ILE A 26 19.64 -13.29 1.47
N ARG A 27 18.52 -13.45 2.17
CA ARG A 27 17.71 -14.68 2.11
C ARG A 27 16.86 -14.78 0.84
N HIS A 28 16.63 -13.68 0.14
CA HIS A 28 15.84 -13.63 -1.10
C HIS A 28 16.67 -13.02 -2.25
N PRO A 29 17.70 -13.73 -2.76
CA PRO A 29 18.65 -13.18 -3.74
C PRO A 29 18.02 -12.79 -5.09
N ALA A 30 16.86 -13.37 -5.45
CA ALA A 30 16.12 -12.98 -6.65
C ALA A 30 15.52 -11.57 -6.57
N SER A 31 15.35 -11.04 -5.36
CA SER A 31 14.84 -9.69 -5.09
C SER A 31 15.94 -8.76 -4.57
N GLY A 32 16.78 -9.25 -3.66
CA GLY A 32 17.68 -8.40 -2.88
C GLY A 32 16.91 -7.36 -2.07
N TYR A 33 17.50 -6.18 -1.89
CA TYR A 33 16.81 -5.02 -1.34
C TYR A 33 16.18 -4.19 -2.46
N VAL A 34 14.90 -3.87 -2.30
CA VAL A 34 14.15 -2.98 -3.19
C VAL A 34 13.54 -1.86 -2.36
N GLN A 35 13.72 -0.62 -2.81
CA GLN A 35 13.16 0.55 -2.16
C GLN A 35 11.63 0.42 -2.06
N GLY A 36 11.07 0.68 -0.88
CA GLY A 36 9.65 0.45 -0.57
C GLY A 36 9.46 -0.66 0.47
N ILE A 37 10.33 -1.67 0.51
CA ILE A 37 10.28 -2.72 1.55
C ILE A 37 10.47 -2.13 2.95
N ASN A 38 11.32 -1.10 3.07
CA ASN A 38 11.50 -0.37 4.33
C ASN A 38 10.20 0.24 4.85
N ASP A 39 9.31 0.69 3.96
CA ASP A 39 8.03 1.27 4.36
C ASP A 39 7.12 0.17 4.92
N LEU A 40 7.17 -1.04 4.34
CA LEU A 40 6.34 -2.19 4.72
C LEU A 40 6.68 -2.78 6.10
N VAL A 41 7.89 -2.55 6.60
CA VAL A 41 8.27 -3.00 7.95
C VAL A 41 7.67 -2.11 9.03
N THR A 42 7.50 -0.82 8.74
CA THR A 42 7.08 0.20 9.71
C THR A 42 5.77 -0.14 10.43
N PRO A 43 4.69 -0.61 9.76
CA PRO A 43 3.45 -0.97 10.46
C PRO A 43 3.64 -2.11 11.46
N PHE A 44 4.37 -3.16 11.09
CA PHE A 44 4.67 -4.27 12.00
C PHE A 44 5.48 -3.80 13.20
N LEU A 45 6.51 -2.99 12.95
CA LEU A 45 7.37 -2.46 14.00
C LEU A 45 6.58 -1.64 15.02
N VAL A 46 5.72 -0.73 14.55
CA VAL A 46 4.89 0.09 15.44
C VAL A 46 3.92 -0.77 16.24
N VAL A 47 3.25 -1.74 15.60
CA VAL A 47 2.30 -2.63 16.29
C VAL A 47 3.01 -3.44 17.38
N PHE A 48 4.16 -4.04 17.09
CA PHE A 48 4.87 -4.85 18.08
C PHE A 48 5.52 -4.01 19.19
N ILE A 49 5.99 -2.79 18.92
CA ILE A 49 6.46 -1.89 19.97
C ILE A 49 5.31 -1.45 20.89
N SER A 50 4.12 -1.21 20.33
CA SER A 50 2.94 -0.77 21.09
C SER A 50 2.48 -1.75 22.16
N GLU A 51 2.89 -3.02 22.07
CA GLU A 51 2.64 -4.03 23.11
C GLU A 51 3.47 -3.76 24.39
N TYR A 52 4.60 -3.07 24.26
CA TYR A 52 5.56 -2.84 25.34
C TYR A 52 5.61 -1.39 25.83
N LEU A 53 5.22 -0.43 25.01
CA LEU A 53 5.26 1.00 25.32
C LEU A 53 3.86 1.61 25.26
N GLU A 54 3.51 2.36 26.30
CA GLU A 54 2.26 3.13 26.35
C GLU A 54 2.48 4.56 25.80
N GLY A 55 1.41 5.22 25.37
CA GLY A 55 1.45 6.61 24.89
C GLY A 55 1.53 6.74 23.37
N GLY A 56 1.85 7.94 22.90
CA GLY A 56 1.96 8.24 21.48
C GLY A 56 3.27 7.74 20.89
N ILE A 57 3.27 7.42 19.60
CA ILE A 57 4.47 6.94 18.89
C ILE A 57 5.64 7.95 19.00
N ASP A 58 5.33 9.25 19.08
CA ASP A 58 6.33 10.31 19.22
C ASP A 58 7.05 10.29 20.58
N ASP A 59 6.46 9.66 21.61
CA ASP A 59 7.01 9.58 22.96
C ASP A 59 7.85 8.32 23.19
N TRP A 60 7.84 7.38 22.24
CA TRP A 60 8.49 6.08 22.40
C TRP A 60 10.00 6.17 22.25
N SER A 61 10.72 5.53 23.17
CA SER A 61 12.16 5.34 23.11
C SER A 61 12.51 3.86 23.15
N MET A 62 13.29 3.40 22.17
CA MET A 62 13.82 2.03 22.15
C MET A 62 14.72 1.74 23.37
N SER A 63 15.25 2.76 24.02
CA SER A 63 16.06 2.59 25.24
C SER A 63 15.24 2.11 26.44
N ASP A 64 13.91 2.23 26.37
CA ASP A 64 12.99 1.78 27.42
C ASP A 64 12.71 0.26 27.30
N LEU A 65 13.21 -0.38 26.23
CA LEU A 65 13.09 -1.80 25.98
C LEU A 65 14.40 -2.53 26.30
N SER A 66 14.28 -3.74 26.86
CA SER A 66 15.45 -4.62 27.02
C SER A 66 15.91 -5.18 25.66
N SER A 67 17.18 -5.56 25.58
CA SER A 67 17.76 -6.20 24.38
C SER A 67 16.95 -7.42 23.91
N ASP A 68 16.44 -8.21 24.85
CA ASP A 68 15.67 -9.42 24.54
C ASP A 68 14.32 -9.08 23.89
N LYS A 69 13.65 -8.03 24.39
CA LYS A 69 12.40 -7.54 23.79
C LYS A 69 12.63 -7.00 22.39
N ILE A 70 13.68 -6.21 22.21
CA ILE A 70 14.07 -5.68 20.90
C ILE A 70 14.33 -6.82 19.91
N SER A 71 15.10 -7.84 20.31
CA SER A 71 15.39 -8.99 19.46
C SER A 71 14.13 -9.78 19.09
N ASN A 72 13.15 -9.90 20.00
CA ASN A 72 11.88 -10.57 19.71
C ASN A 72 11.04 -9.75 18.73
N ILE A 73 10.90 -8.44 18.96
CA ILE A 73 10.21 -7.52 18.04
C ILE A 73 10.82 -7.59 16.64
N GLU A 74 12.14 -7.59 16.54
CA GLU A 74 12.85 -7.72 15.26
C GLU A 74 12.50 -9.06 14.58
N ALA A 75 12.57 -10.17 15.31
CA ALA A 75 12.21 -11.48 14.76
C ALA A 75 10.75 -11.53 14.27
N ASP A 76 9.82 -10.97 15.03
CA ASP A 76 8.39 -10.93 14.67
C ASP A 76 8.16 -10.04 13.44
N CYS A 77 8.78 -8.86 13.38
CA CYS A 77 8.77 -8.01 12.18
C CYS A 77 9.29 -8.75 10.95
N TYR A 78 10.42 -9.45 11.08
CA TYR A 78 11.02 -10.21 9.98
C TYR A 78 10.08 -11.28 9.45
N TRP A 79 9.50 -12.09 10.33
CA TRP A 79 8.64 -13.20 9.93
C TRP A 79 7.31 -12.72 9.35
N CYS A 80 6.68 -11.71 9.96
CA CYS A 80 5.45 -11.13 9.45
C CYS A 80 5.65 -10.46 8.09
N LEU A 81 6.74 -9.70 7.90
CA LEU A 81 7.10 -9.13 6.60
C LEU A 81 7.34 -10.22 5.56
N THR A 82 8.08 -11.26 5.91
CA THR A 82 8.37 -12.38 5.00
C THR A 82 7.07 -13.06 4.57
N LYS A 83 6.16 -13.31 5.52
CA LYS A 83 4.85 -13.90 5.25
C LYS A 83 3.96 -13.03 4.36
N LEU A 84 3.91 -11.72 4.61
CA LEU A 84 3.19 -10.78 3.74
C LEU A 84 3.73 -10.81 2.31
N LEU A 85 5.05 -10.86 2.16
CA LEU A 85 5.72 -10.81 0.86
C LEU A 85 5.72 -12.15 0.12
N ASP A 86 5.42 -13.27 0.78
CA ASP A 86 5.32 -14.59 0.13
C ASP A 86 4.24 -14.59 -0.97
N GLY A 87 3.12 -13.89 -0.78
CA GLY A 87 2.06 -13.75 -1.78
C GLY A 87 2.36 -12.77 -2.92
N MET A 88 3.44 -11.98 -2.82
CA MET A 88 3.74 -10.89 -3.76
C MET A 88 5.24 -10.78 -4.09
N GLN A 89 5.95 -11.92 -4.11
CA GLN A 89 7.41 -11.95 -4.32
C GLN A 89 7.86 -11.23 -5.60
N ASP A 90 7.09 -11.41 -6.68
CA ASP A 90 7.40 -10.86 -7.99
C ASP A 90 7.20 -9.35 -8.12
N HIS A 91 6.67 -8.68 -7.08
CA HIS A 91 6.65 -7.22 -6.95
C HIS A 91 8.05 -6.65 -6.68
N TYR A 92 8.96 -7.47 -6.17
CA TYR A 92 10.29 -7.05 -5.74
C TYR A 92 11.41 -7.81 -6.46
N THR A 93 11.10 -8.58 -7.51
CA THR A 93 12.11 -9.19 -8.39
C THR A 93 12.57 -8.20 -9.47
N PHE A 94 13.61 -8.56 -10.24
CA PHE A 94 14.12 -7.72 -11.32
C PHE A 94 13.00 -7.22 -12.25
N ALA A 95 12.99 -5.92 -12.52
CA ALA A 95 11.96 -5.20 -13.29
C ALA A 95 10.54 -5.22 -12.71
N GLN A 96 10.32 -5.84 -11.54
CA GLN A 96 9.07 -5.82 -10.78
C GLN A 96 7.82 -6.16 -11.62
N PRO A 97 7.83 -7.30 -12.34
CA PRO A 97 6.74 -7.67 -13.25
C PRO A 97 5.40 -7.82 -12.55
N GLY A 98 5.38 -8.17 -11.26
CA GLY A 98 4.14 -8.24 -10.46
C GLY A 98 3.39 -6.92 -10.43
N ILE A 99 4.11 -5.83 -10.10
CA ILE A 99 3.54 -4.47 -10.05
C ILE A 99 3.02 -4.04 -11.42
N GLN A 100 3.79 -4.26 -12.48
CA GLN A 100 3.37 -3.88 -13.84
C GLN A 100 2.05 -4.58 -14.23
N ARG A 101 1.91 -5.88 -13.93
CA ARG A 101 0.66 -6.61 -14.18
C ARG A 101 -0.50 -6.08 -13.36
N LEU A 102 -0.30 -5.76 -12.07
CA LEU A 102 -1.37 -5.23 -11.23
C LEU A 102 -1.79 -3.81 -11.64
N VAL A 103 -0.86 -2.96 -12.06
CA VAL A 103 -1.17 -1.63 -12.61
C VAL A 103 -2.00 -1.74 -13.89
N PHE A 104 -1.68 -2.70 -14.77
CA PHE A 104 -2.49 -2.98 -15.94
C PHE A 104 -3.89 -3.47 -15.57
N LYS A 105 -4.00 -4.43 -14.63
CA LYS A 105 -5.29 -4.91 -14.10
C LYS A 105 -6.10 -3.76 -13.49
N LEU A 106 -5.46 -2.84 -12.78
CA LEU A 106 -6.09 -1.66 -12.19
C LEU A 106 -6.70 -0.76 -13.27
N LYS A 107 -5.94 -0.42 -14.32
CA LYS A 107 -6.44 0.38 -15.43
C LYS A 107 -7.68 -0.26 -16.07
N GLU A 108 -7.62 -1.57 -16.35
CA GLU A 108 -8.74 -2.30 -16.94
C GLU A 108 -9.95 -2.38 -15.99
N LEU A 109 -9.73 -2.57 -14.69
CA LEU A 109 -10.80 -2.62 -13.70
C LEU A 109 -11.51 -1.27 -13.58
N VAL A 110 -10.76 -0.17 -13.48
CA VAL A 110 -11.34 1.18 -13.39
C VAL A 110 -12.14 1.48 -14.66
N ARG A 111 -11.65 1.10 -15.84
CA ARG A 111 -12.37 1.24 -17.12
C ARG A 111 -13.70 0.49 -17.16
N ARG A 112 -13.80 -0.65 -16.45
CA ARG A 112 -15.02 -1.48 -16.39
C ARG A 112 -16.01 -1.03 -15.31
N ILE A 113 -15.53 -0.42 -14.24
CA ILE A 113 -16.37 0.02 -13.11
C ILE A 113 -16.98 1.39 -13.39
N ASP A 114 -16.21 2.24 -14.05
CA ASP A 114 -16.60 3.61 -14.36
C ASP A 114 -17.49 3.63 -15.61
N ASP A 115 -18.77 3.28 -15.44
CA ASP A 115 -19.81 3.31 -16.47
C ASP A 115 -20.21 4.75 -16.88
N ALA A 116 -19.41 5.77 -16.52
CA ALA A 116 -19.65 7.16 -16.89
C ALA A 116 -19.43 7.39 -18.40
N PRO A 117 -20.09 8.39 -19.01
CA PRO A 117 -19.90 8.74 -20.42
C PRO A 117 -18.44 9.07 -20.77
N GLU A 118 -17.70 9.66 -19.83
CA GLU A 118 -16.26 9.93 -19.92
C GLU A 118 -15.56 9.27 -18.73
N PRO A 119 -15.07 8.04 -18.87
CA PRO A 119 -14.38 7.34 -17.79
C PRO A 119 -13.10 8.08 -17.38
N VAL A 120 -12.78 8.07 -16.09
CA VAL A 120 -11.52 8.62 -15.53
C VAL A 120 -10.30 8.05 -16.25
N THR A 121 -10.36 6.78 -16.68
CA THR A 121 -9.30 6.14 -17.47
C THR A 121 -9.06 6.82 -18.82
N GLN A 122 -10.14 7.18 -19.52
CA GLN A 122 -10.06 7.85 -20.82
C GLN A 122 -9.47 9.25 -20.67
N HIS A 123 -9.95 10.02 -19.67
CA HIS A 123 -9.40 11.35 -19.40
C HIS A 123 -7.90 11.31 -19.06
N ILE A 124 -7.48 10.37 -18.20
CA ILE A 124 -6.06 10.19 -17.85
C ILE A 124 -5.22 9.87 -19.11
N ASP A 125 -5.73 9.01 -19.99
CA ASP A 125 -5.06 8.67 -21.26
C ASP A 125 -5.00 9.86 -22.22
N ASP A 126 -6.08 10.66 -22.32
CA ASP A 126 -6.15 11.84 -23.18
C ASP A 126 -5.19 12.95 -22.72
N GLN A 127 -4.97 13.06 -21.40
CA GLN A 127 -3.94 13.93 -20.84
C GLN A 127 -2.51 13.37 -21.00
N GLY A 128 -2.35 12.14 -21.50
CA GLY A 128 -1.05 11.50 -21.73
C GLY A 128 -0.37 11.02 -20.45
N LEU A 129 -1.10 10.81 -19.36
CA LEU A 129 -0.57 10.29 -18.11
C LEU A 129 -0.71 8.77 -18.06
N GLU A 130 0.40 8.04 -17.94
CA GLU A 130 0.35 6.58 -17.80
C GLU A 130 0.04 6.18 -16.36
N PHE A 131 -0.82 5.17 -16.17
CA PHE A 131 -1.17 4.63 -14.85
C PHE A 131 0.07 4.22 -14.02
N LEU A 132 1.12 3.73 -14.68
CA LEU A 132 2.37 3.35 -14.02
C LEU A 132 3.05 4.53 -13.32
N GLN A 133 2.90 5.77 -13.81
CA GLN A 133 3.56 6.95 -13.26
C GLN A 133 3.07 7.32 -11.85
N PHE A 134 1.86 6.92 -11.45
CA PHE A 134 1.33 7.14 -10.11
C PHE A 134 1.10 5.83 -9.34
N ALA A 135 0.50 4.81 -9.98
CA ALA A 135 0.06 3.60 -9.30
C ALA A 135 1.22 2.67 -8.91
N PHE A 136 2.39 2.79 -9.55
CA PHE A 136 3.57 2.01 -9.18
C PHE A 136 3.89 2.17 -7.69
N ARG A 137 3.88 3.42 -7.18
CA ARG A 137 4.16 3.71 -5.77
C ARG A 137 3.10 3.12 -4.85
N TRP A 138 1.84 3.08 -5.28
CA TRP A 138 0.73 2.54 -4.51
C TRP A 138 0.91 1.04 -4.26
N PHE A 139 1.30 0.28 -5.29
CA PHE A 139 1.57 -1.16 -5.15
C PHE A 139 2.89 -1.42 -4.43
N ASN A 140 3.95 -0.69 -4.77
CA ASN A 140 5.28 -0.91 -4.20
C ASN A 140 5.31 -0.68 -2.67
N CYS A 141 4.50 0.26 -2.18
CA CYS A 141 4.44 0.66 -0.77
C CYS A 141 3.08 0.38 -0.11
N LEU A 142 2.19 -0.38 -0.75
CA LEU A 142 0.85 -0.75 -0.23
C LEU A 142 0.08 0.43 0.39
N LEU A 143 -0.01 1.55 -0.35
CA LEU A 143 -0.63 2.82 0.06
C LEU A 143 -0.11 3.51 1.33
N ILE A 144 0.95 3.01 1.98
CA ILE A 144 1.52 3.63 3.20
C ILE A 144 1.87 5.11 2.98
N ARG A 145 2.28 5.47 1.77
CA ARG A 145 2.66 6.85 1.41
C ARG A 145 1.46 7.76 1.12
N GLU A 146 0.30 7.19 0.84
CA GLU A 146 -0.89 7.91 0.39
C GLU A 146 -1.90 8.16 1.50
N ILE A 147 -1.83 7.44 2.63
CA ILE A 147 -2.83 7.49 3.70
C ILE A 147 -2.15 7.88 5.03
N PRO A 148 -2.86 8.57 5.96
CA PRO A 148 -2.35 8.83 7.32
C PRO A 148 -1.95 7.55 8.05
N PHE A 149 -0.83 7.60 8.77
CA PHE A 149 -0.23 6.42 9.39
C PHE A 149 -1.16 5.76 10.43
N ASN A 150 -1.97 6.53 11.15
CA ASN A 150 -2.97 6.04 12.10
C ASN A 150 -4.07 5.18 11.46
N LEU A 151 -4.25 5.25 10.13
CA LEU A 151 -5.20 4.42 9.40
C LEU A 151 -4.54 3.19 8.76
N ILE A 152 -3.20 3.13 8.72
CA ILE A 152 -2.47 2.05 8.06
C ILE A 152 -2.68 0.73 8.77
N THR A 153 -2.70 0.71 10.11
CA THR A 153 -3.01 -0.51 10.88
C THR A 153 -4.37 -1.07 10.49
N ARG A 154 -5.40 -0.22 10.45
CA ARG A 154 -6.76 -0.63 10.04
C ARG A 154 -6.83 -1.14 8.60
N LEU A 155 -6.11 -0.49 7.68
CA LEU A 155 -5.99 -0.97 6.29
C LEU A 155 -5.33 -2.35 6.25
N TRP A 156 -4.26 -2.54 7.02
CA TRP A 156 -3.47 -3.75 7.07
C TRP A 156 -4.20 -4.91 7.76
N ASP A 157 -5.12 -4.65 8.69
CA ASP A 157 -6.03 -5.69 9.21
C ASP A 157 -6.77 -6.38 8.06
N THR A 158 -7.23 -5.60 7.07
CA THR A 158 -7.88 -6.13 5.88
C THR A 158 -6.88 -6.88 5.00
N TYR A 159 -5.67 -6.35 4.81
CA TYR A 159 -4.66 -7.02 3.99
C TYR A 159 -4.25 -8.38 4.54
N LEU A 160 -4.05 -8.46 5.85
CA LEU A 160 -3.68 -9.69 6.53
C LEU A 160 -4.84 -10.71 6.54
N ALA A 161 -6.09 -10.24 6.60
CA ALA A 161 -7.26 -11.10 6.52
C ALA A 161 -7.43 -11.78 5.15
N GLU A 162 -7.04 -11.10 4.05
CA GLU A 162 -7.13 -11.66 2.69
C GLU A 162 -6.05 -12.73 2.41
N GLY A 163 -4.90 -12.65 3.08
CA GLY A 163 -3.81 -13.63 2.92
C GLY A 163 -3.31 -13.72 1.46
N ASP A 164 -3.30 -14.93 0.90
CA ASP A 164 -2.77 -15.20 -0.45
C ASP A 164 -3.56 -14.51 -1.57
N ALA A 165 -4.82 -14.12 -1.32
CA ALA A 165 -5.66 -13.40 -2.29
C ALA A 165 -5.37 -11.89 -2.34
N LEU A 166 -4.51 -11.39 -1.44
CA LEU A 166 -4.22 -9.97 -1.29
C LEU A 166 -3.84 -9.26 -2.61
N PRO A 167 -2.92 -9.76 -3.46
CA PRO A 167 -2.51 -9.04 -4.67
C PRO A 167 -3.67 -8.73 -5.62
N ASP A 168 -4.63 -9.66 -5.75
CA ASP A 168 -5.80 -9.45 -6.57
C ASP A 168 -6.80 -8.50 -5.89
N PHE A 169 -6.96 -8.57 -4.57
CA PHE A 169 -7.83 -7.66 -3.82
C PHE A 169 -7.31 -6.21 -3.80
N LEU A 170 -5.98 -6.01 -3.79
CA LEU A 170 -5.35 -4.68 -3.87
C LEU A 170 -5.83 -3.89 -5.10
N VAL A 171 -6.08 -4.57 -6.22
CA VAL A 171 -6.57 -3.93 -7.44
C VAL A 171 -7.93 -3.28 -7.22
N TYR A 172 -8.83 -3.93 -6.48
CA TYR A 172 -10.16 -3.40 -6.14
C TYR A 172 -10.06 -2.26 -5.13
N ILE A 173 -9.19 -2.38 -4.12
CA ILE A 173 -8.95 -1.31 -3.15
C ILE A 173 -8.41 -0.07 -3.85
N PHE A 174 -7.44 -0.22 -4.76
CA PHE A 174 -6.81 0.91 -5.43
C PHE A 174 -7.72 1.54 -6.48
N ALA A 175 -8.57 0.75 -7.14
CA ALA A 175 -9.63 1.27 -7.99
C ALA A 175 -10.62 2.10 -7.16
N SER A 176 -11.03 1.59 -5.99
CA SER A 176 -11.95 2.29 -5.09
C SER A 176 -11.34 3.60 -4.57
N PHE A 177 -10.07 3.54 -4.20
CA PHE A 177 -9.28 4.68 -3.78
C PHE A 177 -9.22 5.74 -4.88
N LEU A 178 -8.79 5.40 -6.11
CA LEU A 178 -8.73 6.33 -7.24
C LEU A 178 -10.09 6.99 -7.53
N LEU A 179 -11.15 6.17 -7.62
CA LEU A 179 -12.50 6.61 -7.95
C LEU A 179 -13.17 7.43 -6.83
N THR A 180 -12.54 7.58 -5.67
CA THR A 180 -13.00 8.53 -4.64
C THR A 180 -12.88 9.98 -5.11
N TRP A 181 -12.06 10.24 -6.11
CA TRP A 181 -11.86 11.57 -6.68
C TRP A 181 -12.20 11.63 -8.17
N SER A 182 -13.07 10.75 -8.68
CA SER A 182 -13.45 10.68 -10.12
C SER A 182 -13.81 12.05 -10.69
N ASP A 183 -14.73 12.74 -10.02
CA ASP A 183 -15.25 14.05 -10.46
C ASP A 183 -14.13 15.10 -10.52
N LYS A 184 -13.18 15.04 -9.59
CA LYS A 184 -12.05 15.98 -9.59
C LYS A 184 -11.07 15.63 -10.70
N LEU A 185 -10.73 14.34 -10.86
CA LEU A 185 -9.75 13.87 -11.84
C LEU A 185 -10.14 14.27 -13.27
N GLN A 186 -11.42 14.17 -13.62
CA GLN A 186 -11.94 14.55 -14.94
C GLN A 186 -11.75 16.04 -15.28
N ASN A 187 -11.51 16.91 -14.30
CA ASN A 187 -11.36 18.34 -14.49
C ASN A 187 -9.91 18.82 -14.44
N LEU A 188 -8.94 17.92 -14.28
CA LEU A 188 -7.52 18.27 -14.14
C LEU A 188 -6.76 18.07 -15.45
N GLU A 189 -5.86 19.00 -15.77
CA GLU A 189 -4.91 18.84 -16.86
C GLU A 189 -3.68 18.01 -16.43
N PHE A 190 -2.85 17.54 -17.37
CA PHE A 190 -1.70 16.66 -17.11
C PHE A 190 -0.86 17.04 -15.87
N GLN A 191 -0.41 18.29 -15.75
CA GLN A 191 0.44 18.71 -14.65
C GLN A 191 -0.29 18.65 -13.29
N GLU A 192 -1.57 19.01 -13.28
CA GLU A 192 -2.39 18.97 -12.07
C GLU A 192 -2.75 17.53 -11.69
N LEU A 193 -3.01 16.66 -12.66
CA LEU A 193 -3.22 15.22 -12.45
C LEU A 193 -2.00 14.59 -11.77
N VAL A 194 -0.80 14.83 -12.31
CA VAL A 194 0.45 14.31 -11.72
C VAL A 194 0.59 14.76 -10.28
N MET A 195 0.45 16.06 -10.02
CA MET A 195 0.57 16.62 -8.67
C MET A 195 -0.49 16.07 -7.72
N PHE A 196 -1.73 15.95 -8.18
CA PHE A 196 -2.85 15.48 -7.38
C PHE A 196 -2.72 14.00 -7.02
N LEU A 197 -2.40 13.14 -7.99
CA LEU A 197 -2.24 11.69 -7.77
C LEU A 197 -1.00 11.35 -6.94
N GLN A 198 0.03 12.20 -6.96
CA GLN A 198 1.19 12.07 -6.08
C GLN A 198 0.96 12.64 -4.68
N HIS A 199 -0.06 13.47 -4.48
CA HIS A 199 -0.37 14.14 -3.21
C HIS A 199 -1.87 14.17 -2.92
N LEU A 200 -2.47 12.98 -2.83
CA LEU A 200 -3.89 12.86 -2.55
C LEU A 200 -4.26 13.48 -1.19
N PRO A 201 -5.43 14.15 -1.08
CA PRO A 201 -5.82 14.92 0.09
C PRO A 201 -6.39 14.03 1.21
N THR A 202 -5.59 13.07 1.69
CA THR A 202 -5.99 12.09 2.69
C THR A 202 -5.65 12.51 4.13
N GLN A 203 -5.01 13.66 4.35
CA GLN A 203 -4.46 14.03 5.66
C GLN A 203 -5.53 14.15 6.76
N LYS A 204 -6.78 14.43 6.37
CA LYS A 204 -7.94 14.54 7.28
C LYS A 204 -8.84 13.29 7.26
N TRP A 205 -8.43 12.22 6.59
CA TRP A 205 -9.21 10.99 6.55
C TRP A 205 -9.35 10.40 7.94
N THR A 206 -10.53 9.84 8.16
CA THR A 206 -10.92 9.10 9.35
C THR A 206 -11.05 7.62 9.02
N HIS A 207 -11.33 6.80 10.03
CA HIS A 207 -11.68 5.39 9.80
C HIS A 207 -12.89 5.26 8.86
N GLN A 208 -13.88 6.15 8.93
CA GLN A 208 -15.07 6.07 8.06
C GLN A 208 -14.71 6.24 6.58
N ASP A 209 -13.81 7.17 6.27
CA ASP A 209 -13.35 7.38 4.89
C ASP A 209 -12.65 6.14 4.34
N LEU A 210 -11.79 5.52 5.15
CA LEU A 210 -11.14 4.26 4.79
C LEU A 210 -12.14 3.11 4.64
N GLU A 211 -13.10 2.97 5.56
CA GLU A 211 -14.15 1.94 5.49
C GLU A 211 -15.00 2.08 4.23
N MET A 212 -15.30 3.30 3.78
CA MET A 212 -16.02 3.52 2.52
C MET A 212 -15.24 2.96 1.32
N VAL A 213 -13.92 3.20 1.28
CA VAL A 213 -13.04 2.68 0.23
C VAL A 213 -13.00 1.15 0.26
N LEU A 214 -12.79 0.56 1.44
CA LEU A 214 -12.73 -0.89 1.62
C LEU A 214 -14.06 -1.57 1.30
N SER A 215 -15.17 -0.98 1.72
CA SER A 215 -16.52 -1.51 1.46
C SER A 215 -16.84 -1.53 -0.04
N ARG A 216 -16.56 -0.43 -0.74
CA ARG A 216 -16.71 -0.35 -2.21
C ARG A 216 -15.83 -1.40 -2.91
N ALA A 217 -14.58 -1.54 -2.48
CA ALA A 217 -13.67 -2.54 -3.02
C ALA A 217 -14.21 -3.97 -2.84
N PHE A 218 -14.70 -4.30 -1.65
CA PHE A 218 -15.28 -5.60 -1.34
C PHE A 218 -16.55 -5.90 -2.17
N MET A 219 -17.42 -4.90 -2.34
CA MET A 219 -18.60 -5.03 -3.20
C MET A 219 -18.20 -5.33 -4.65
N TRP A 220 -17.27 -4.57 -5.22
CA TRP A 220 -16.80 -4.80 -6.58
C TRP A 220 -16.13 -6.17 -6.74
N HIS A 221 -15.24 -6.53 -5.82
CA HIS A 221 -14.62 -7.86 -5.80
C HIS A 221 -15.67 -8.97 -5.83
N SER A 222 -16.72 -8.84 -5.01
CA SER A 222 -17.82 -9.81 -4.96
C SER A 222 -18.66 -9.85 -6.24
N MET A 223 -18.92 -8.71 -6.87
CA MET A 223 -19.71 -8.63 -8.11
C MET A 223 -18.97 -9.23 -9.31
N PHE A 224 -17.69 -8.89 -9.48
CA PHE A 224 -16.89 -9.34 -10.63
C PHE A 224 -16.42 -10.79 -10.50
N ASN A 225 -16.16 -11.30 -9.29
CA ASN A 225 -15.83 -12.73 -9.11
C ASN A 225 -17.05 -13.65 -9.24
N ASN A 226 -18.25 -13.19 -8.86
CA ASN A 226 -19.49 -13.98 -8.98
C ASN A 226 -20.17 -13.85 -10.35
N SER A 227 -19.54 -13.19 -11.32
CA SER A 227 -20.06 -13.03 -12.68
C SER A 227 -19.16 -13.71 -13.73
N PRO A 228 -19.18 -15.06 -13.86
CA PRO A 228 -18.40 -15.77 -14.88
C PRO A 228 -18.84 -15.49 -16.33
N SER A 229 -20.00 -14.86 -16.53
CA SER A 229 -20.68 -14.78 -17.84
C SER A 229 -20.32 -13.58 -18.72
N HIS A 230 -19.34 -12.74 -18.35
CA HIS A 230 -18.87 -11.63 -19.21
C HIS A 230 -17.51 -11.89 -19.87
N PHE A 231 -16.91 -13.08 -19.72
CA PHE A 231 -15.66 -13.46 -20.40
C PHE A 231 -15.83 -13.92 -21.86
N ALA A 232 -17.02 -13.78 -22.44
CA ALA A 232 -17.28 -14.06 -23.85
C ALA A 232 -18.04 -12.90 -24.49
N SER A 233 -17.30 -11.94 -25.05
CA SER A 233 -17.74 -11.06 -26.14
C SER A 233 -16.51 -10.52 -26.86
#